data_AF-A0A8H5GS70-F1
#
_entry.id   AF-A0A8H5GS70-F1
#
_cell.length_a   1.000
_cell.length_b   1.000
_cell.length_c   1.000
_cell.angle_alpha   90.00
_cell.angle_beta   90.00
_cell.angle_gamma   90.00
#
_symmetry.space_group_name_H-M   'P 1'
#
loop_
_entity.id
_entity.type
_entity.pdbx_description
1 polymer ?
#
loop_
_entity_poly.entity_id
_entity_poly.type
_entity_poly.pdbx_seq_one_letter_code
_entity_poly.pdbx_strand_id
1 'polypeptide(L)'
;MEPSTTLLPPTASGSATHDPNLEVSEATRRRSRPAITHFAVLASVILPLTFVPYLLARRRVSALGQRVKHLETHLQSIHKDLSRLTKLETSLQAIQRDLRFITNESNSAMEDQRRTMTSLHEVMMETDEIRLQAQETAASQKAIMDTTQSDLQRLLEEARHARAQGEAIRALGPSLADVAAFMYEVELLMPVTSKANEKDRVEELRSVAFRLQNLPRQPVRQ
;
A
#
# COMPACT_ATOMS: atom_id res chain seq x y z
N MET A 1 -15.56 -42.89 -3.84
CA MET A 1 -15.73 -43.43 -5.21
C MET A 1 -14.81 -44.63 -5.29
N GLU A 2 -15.25 -45.74 -4.73
CA GLU A 2 -15.92 -46.85 -5.45
C GLU A 2 -14.88 -47.81 -6.05
N PRO A 3 -14.56 -48.92 -5.35
CA PRO A 3 -13.80 -50.03 -5.89
C PRO A 3 -14.74 -51.01 -6.61
N SER A 4 -14.58 -51.16 -7.93
CA SER A 4 -15.33 -52.17 -8.69
C SER A 4 -14.57 -53.48 -8.79
N THR A 5 -15.19 -54.48 -8.17
CA THR A 5 -14.92 -55.91 -8.13
C THR A 5 -15.50 -56.61 -9.37
N THR A 6 -14.72 -57.42 -10.09
CA THR A 6 -15.19 -58.44 -11.07
C THR A 6 -14.10 -59.52 -11.14
N LEU A 7 -14.16 -60.75 -10.61
CA LEU A 7 -15.17 -61.82 -10.43
C LEU A 7 -15.35 -62.75 -11.65
N LEU A 8 -14.51 -63.81 -11.70
CA LEU A 8 -14.67 -65.18 -12.28
C LEU A 8 -14.89 -65.33 -13.82
N PRO A 9 -14.76 -66.53 -14.46
CA PRO A 9 -14.66 -67.91 -13.91
C PRO A 9 -13.56 -68.84 -14.51
N PRO A 10 -13.40 -70.06 -13.94
CA PRO A 10 -12.63 -71.18 -14.51
C PRO A 10 -13.51 -72.12 -15.38
N THR A 11 -12.94 -72.65 -16.47
CA THR A 11 -13.48 -73.78 -17.24
C THR A 11 -12.31 -74.76 -17.47
N ALA A 12 -12.28 -75.92 -16.83
CA ALA A 12 -13.10 -77.13 -17.05
C ALA A 12 -12.71 -77.93 -18.30
N SER A 13 -12.46 -79.22 -18.04
CA SER A 13 -12.75 -80.37 -18.91
C SER A 13 -11.84 -80.66 -20.10
N GLY A 14 -11.14 -81.79 -19.97
CA GLY A 14 -10.47 -82.52 -21.04
C GLY A 14 -10.08 -83.93 -20.59
N SER A 15 -11.05 -84.68 -20.05
CA SER A 15 -10.95 -86.13 -19.83
C SER A 15 -11.10 -86.87 -21.16
N ALA A 16 -10.19 -87.77 -21.49
CA ALA A 16 -10.49 -88.90 -22.39
C ALA A 16 -9.50 -90.04 -22.12
N THR A 17 -9.97 -90.97 -21.30
CA THR A 17 -9.68 -92.40 -21.30
C THR A 17 -9.65 -93.00 -22.71
N HIS A 18 -8.58 -93.72 -23.08
CA HIS A 18 -8.72 -94.86 -23.98
C HIS A 18 -7.72 -95.97 -23.59
N ASP A 19 -8.34 -97.05 -23.12
CA ASP A 19 -7.80 -98.30 -22.62
C ASP A 19 -7.12 -99.17 -23.70
N PRO A 20 -6.44 -100.26 -23.28
CA PRO A 20 -5.38 -100.94 -24.00
C PRO A 20 -5.92 -101.99 -24.97
N ASN A 21 -5.27 -102.13 -26.13
CA ASN A 21 -5.50 -103.29 -26.99
C ASN A 21 -4.23 -104.14 -27.09
N LEU A 22 -4.29 -105.25 -26.36
CA LEU A 22 -3.50 -106.46 -26.53
C LEU A 22 -3.83 -107.05 -27.91
N GLU A 23 -2.91 -106.94 -28.86
CA GLU A 23 -2.81 -107.95 -29.91
C GLU A 23 -1.42 -108.58 -29.92
N VAL A 24 -1.45 -109.80 -29.40
CA VAL A 24 -0.46 -110.85 -29.57
C VAL A 24 -0.19 -111.05 -31.06
N SER A 25 1.06 -110.85 -31.46
CA SER A 25 1.61 -111.44 -32.69
C SER A 25 3.00 -112.01 -32.38
N GLU A 26 2.96 -113.21 -31.79
CA GLU A 26 4.03 -114.18 -31.89
C GLU A 26 4.09 -114.70 -33.34
N ALA A 27 5.21 -114.46 -34.03
CA ALA A 27 5.79 -115.21 -35.15
C ALA A 27 6.67 -114.24 -35.95
N THR A 28 8.00 -114.29 -35.96
CA THR A 28 8.84 -115.43 -36.30
C THR A 28 10.30 -115.06 -36.00
N ARG A 29 11.01 -115.95 -35.30
CA ARG A 29 12.47 -115.91 -35.17
C ARG A 29 13.10 -116.07 -36.56
N ARG A 30 13.77 -115.02 -37.05
CA ARG A 30 14.85 -115.14 -38.04
C ARG A 30 16.11 -114.47 -37.50
N ARG A 31 17.05 -115.31 -37.05
CA ARG A 31 18.41 -114.96 -36.64
C ARG A 31 19.20 -114.52 -37.87
N SER A 32 19.44 -113.21 -37.99
CA SER A 32 20.65 -112.63 -38.61
C SER A 32 20.57 -111.11 -38.48
N ARG A 33 21.47 -110.51 -37.67
CA ARG A 33 22.14 -109.19 -37.88
C ARG A 33 22.82 -108.72 -36.58
N PRO A 34 24.10 -109.08 -36.35
CA PRO A 34 24.91 -108.56 -35.24
C PRO A 34 25.29 -107.07 -35.37
N ALA A 35 24.96 -106.38 -36.48
CA ALA A 35 25.31 -104.98 -36.68
C ALA A 35 24.58 -104.02 -35.72
N ILE A 36 23.30 -104.26 -35.41
CA ILE A 36 22.47 -103.36 -34.59
C ILE A 36 22.94 -103.31 -33.14
N THR A 37 23.41 -104.43 -32.60
CA THR A 37 23.93 -104.51 -31.23
C THR A 37 25.24 -103.73 -31.07
N HIS A 38 26.11 -103.71 -32.09
CA HIS A 38 27.32 -102.90 -32.05
C HIS A 38 27.03 -101.40 -32.15
N PHE A 39 26.04 -100.99 -32.96
CA PHE A 39 25.58 -99.60 -32.99
C PHE A 39 24.96 -99.16 -31.65
N ALA A 40 24.19 -100.03 -31.00
CA ALA A 40 23.60 -99.74 -29.69
C ALA A 40 24.69 -99.53 -28.61
N VAL A 41 25.73 -100.36 -28.59
CA VAL A 41 26.85 -100.20 -27.66
C VAL A 41 27.65 -98.93 -27.95
N LEU A 42 27.98 -98.64 -29.21
CA LEU A 42 28.66 -97.39 -29.58
C LEU A 42 27.83 -96.15 -29.23
N ALA A 43 26.53 -96.17 -29.53
CA ALA A 43 25.62 -95.09 -29.17
C ALA A 43 25.55 -94.90 -27.64
N SER A 44 25.56 -95.99 -26.85
CA SER A 44 25.52 -95.90 -25.39
C SER A 44 26.73 -95.20 -24.77
N VAL A 45 27.89 -95.20 -25.45
CA VAL A 45 29.12 -94.51 -25.00
C VAL A 45 29.19 -93.09 -25.56
N ILE A 46 28.85 -92.91 -26.84
CA ILE A 46 28.94 -91.61 -27.51
C ILE A 46 27.84 -90.65 -27.03
N LEU A 47 26.65 -91.16 -26.72
CA LEU A 47 25.51 -90.36 -26.28
C LEU A 47 25.80 -89.63 -24.95
N PRO A 48 26.22 -90.27 -23.84
CA PRO A 48 26.55 -89.53 -22.61
C PRO A 48 27.74 -88.59 -22.82
N LEU A 49 28.74 -89.01 -23.63
CA LEU A 49 29.93 -88.20 -23.90
C LEU A 49 29.58 -86.87 -24.60
N THR A 50 28.57 -86.87 -25.47
CA THR A 50 28.10 -85.66 -26.18
C THR A 50 26.97 -84.92 -25.44
N PHE A 51 26.11 -85.64 -24.72
CA PHE A 51 24.92 -85.07 -24.08
C PHE A 51 25.23 -84.35 -22.77
N VAL A 52 26.15 -84.87 -21.95
CA VAL A 52 26.54 -84.24 -20.68
C VAL A 52 27.13 -82.83 -20.88
N PRO A 53 28.13 -82.59 -21.75
CA PRO A 53 28.66 -81.25 -21.98
C PRO A 53 27.61 -80.32 -22.59
N TYR A 54 26.73 -80.82 -23.45
CA TYR A 54 25.61 -80.06 -24.00
C TYR A 54 24.62 -79.60 -22.92
N LEU A 55 24.22 -80.49 -22.00
CA LEU A 55 23.34 -80.14 -20.89
C LEU A 55 23.98 -79.15 -19.92
N LEU A 56 25.26 -79.32 -19.60
CA LEU A 56 26.01 -78.38 -18.75
C LEU A 56 26.09 -76.99 -19.41
N ALA A 57 26.39 -76.92 -20.70
CA ALA A 57 26.40 -75.68 -21.46
C ALA A 57 25.00 -75.03 -21.45
N ARG A 58 23.93 -75.80 -21.72
CA ARG A 58 22.55 -75.31 -21.69
C ARG A 58 22.18 -74.75 -20.31
N ARG A 59 22.53 -75.44 -19.23
CA ARG A 59 22.29 -74.98 -17.85
C ARG A 59 23.04 -73.68 -17.55
N ARG A 60 24.29 -73.56 -17.98
CA ARG A 60 25.09 -72.32 -17.83
C ARG A 60 24.49 -71.15 -18.61
N VAL A 61 24.08 -71.37 -19.86
CA VAL A 61 23.43 -70.35 -20.69
C VAL A 61 22.11 -69.89 -20.08
N SER A 62 21.28 -70.81 -19.56
CA SER A 62 20.05 -70.45 -18.85
C SER A 62 20.31 -69.65 -17.57
N ALA A 63 21.29 -70.05 -16.76
CA ALA A 63 21.67 -69.32 -15.55
C ALA A 63 22.21 -67.91 -15.87
N LEU A 64 23.01 -67.79 -16.93
CA LEU A 64 23.49 -66.49 -17.41
C LEU A 64 22.34 -65.62 -17.92
N GLY A 65 21.41 -66.20 -18.68
CA GLY A 65 20.21 -65.51 -19.15
C GLY A 65 19.32 -65.00 -18.01
N GLN A 66 19.18 -65.77 -16.92
CA GLN A 66 18.49 -65.31 -15.72
C GLN A 66 19.19 -64.14 -15.04
N ARG A 67 20.53 -64.18 -14.93
CA ARG A 67 21.33 -63.08 -14.37
C ARG A 67 21.24 -61.81 -15.22
N VAL A 68 21.26 -61.94 -16.55
CA VAL A 68 21.09 -60.81 -17.48
C VAL A 68 19.71 -60.18 -17.29
N LYS A 69 18.65 -60.97 -17.23
CA LYS A 69 17.29 -60.47 -16.96
C LYS A 69 17.21 -59.75 -15.61
N HIS A 70 17.85 -60.31 -14.57
CA HIS A 70 17.87 -59.68 -13.26
C HIS A 70 18.62 -58.34 -13.28
N LEU A 71 19.77 -58.27 -13.94
CA LEU A 71 20.51 -57.01 -14.15
C LEU A 71 19.69 -55.99 -14.95
N GLU A 72 18.97 -56.43 -15.97
CA GLU A 72 18.07 -55.56 -16.75
C GLU A 72 16.97 -54.96 -15.86
N THR A 73 16.34 -55.77 -15.00
CA THR A 73 15.34 -55.26 -14.04
C THR A 73 15.95 -54.25 -13.06
N HIS A 74 17.18 -54.47 -12.60
CA HIS A 74 17.89 -53.53 -11.74
C HIS A 74 18.22 -52.22 -12.46
N LEU A 75 18.71 -52.29 -13.70
CA LEU A 75 18.98 -51.11 -14.52
C LEU A 75 17.70 -50.30 -14.80
N GLN A 76 16.59 -50.98 -15.07
CA GLN A 76 15.30 -50.30 -15.23
C GLN A 76 14.82 -49.64 -13.93
N SER A 77 15.03 -50.27 -12.77
CA SER A 77 14.71 -49.65 -11.47
C SER A 77 15.56 -48.39 -11.23
N ILE A 78 16.88 -48.49 -11.42
CA ILE A 78 17.80 -47.36 -11.27
C ILE A 78 17.42 -46.22 -12.22
N HIS A 79 17.06 -46.53 -13.47
CA HIS A 79 16.62 -45.50 -14.42
C HIS A 79 15.33 -44.80 -13.96
N LYS A 80 14.36 -45.54 -13.41
CA LYS A 80 13.16 -44.96 -12.81
C LYS A 80 13.50 -44.06 -11.62
N ASP A 81 14.42 -44.48 -10.76
CA ASP A 81 14.82 -43.69 -9.59
C ASP A 81 15.57 -42.41 -9.99
N LEU A 82 16.47 -42.48 -10.98
CA LEU A 82 17.11 -41.30 -11.56
C LEU A 82 16.08 -40.34 -12.17
N SER A 83 15.08 -40.86 -12.88
CA SER A 83 13.99 -40.02 -13.44
C SER A 83 13.12 -39.36 -12.37
N ARG A 84 13.02 -39.95 -11.17
CA ARG A 84 12.32 -39.36 -10.03
C ARG A 84 13.17 -38.27 -9.37
N LEU A 85 14.48 -38.51 -9.26
CA LEU A 85 15.41 -37.53 -8.71
C LEU A 85 15.49 -36.27 -9.59
N THR A 86 15.56 -36.42 -10.91
CA THR A 86 15.57 -35.25 -11.81
C THR A 86 14.27 -34.45 -11.72
N LYS A 87 13.11 -35.11 -11.59
CA LYS A 87 11.83 -34.42 -11.35
C LYS A 87 11.84 -33.64 -10.03
N LEU A 88 12.38 -34.24 -8.98
CA LEU A 88 12.49 -33.58 -7.67
C LEU A 88 13.46 -32.39 -7.72
N GLU A 89 14.55 -32.49 -8.46
CA GLU A 89 15.48 -31.38 -8.65
C GLU A 89 14.81 -30.22 -9.40
N THR A 90 14.04 -30.51 -10.46
CA THR A 90 13.30 -29.47 -11.19
C THR A 90 12.23 -28.80 -10.33
N SER A 91 11.54 -29.54 -9.45
CA SER A 91 10.56 -28.95 -8.54
C SER A 91 11.21 -28.10 -7.45
N LEU A 92 12.35 -28.53 -6.89
CA LEU A 92 13.13 -27.72 -5.96
C LEU A 92 13.62 -26.43 -6.64
N GLN A 93 14.06 -26.50 -7.89
CA GLN A 93 14.48 -25.32 -8.63
C GLN A 93 13.30 -24.37 -8.89
N ALA A 94 12.09 -24.87 -9.13
CA ALA A 94 10.89 -24.05 -9.22
C ALA A 94 10.59 -23.34 -7.89
N ILE A 95 10.59 -24.07 -6.77
CA ILE A 95 10.38 -23.51 -5.43
C ILE A 95 11.43 -22.42 -5.11
N GLN A 96 12.70 -22.64 -5.47
CA GLN A 96 13.75 -21.65 -5.28
C GLN A 96 13.51 -20.36 -6.09
N ARG A 97 12.96 -20.47 -7.31
CA ARG A 97 12.58 -19.29 -8.10
C ARG A 97 11.42 -18.54 -7.45
N ASP A 98 10.41 -19.27 -6.96
CA ASP A 98 9.25 -18.67 -6.31
C ASP A 98 9.65 -17.95 -5.01
N LEU A 99 10.52 -18.55 -4.19
CA LEU A 99 11.04 -17.90 -2.99
C LEU A 99 11.82 -16.61 -3.32
N ARG A 100 12.63 -16.61 -4.38
CA ARG A 100 13.31 -15.40 -4.85
C ARG A 100 12.33 -14.35 -5.34
N PHE A 101 11.28 -14.76 -6.04
CA PHE A 101 10.23 -13.86 -6.49
C PHE A 101 9.52 -13.20 -5.30
N ILE A 102 9.06 -13.99 -4.33
CA ILE A 102 8.40 -13.50 -3.11
C ILE A 102 9.32 -12.56 -2.31
N THR A 103 10.61 -12.91 -2.21
CA THR A 103 11.59 -12.05 -1.51
C THR A 103 11.76 -10.70 -2.23
N ASN A 104 11.82 -10.71 -3.56
CA ASN A 104 11.92 -9.48 -4.35
C ASN A 104 10.64 -8.63 -4.23
N GLU A 105 9.47 -9.26 -4.29
CA GLU A 105 8.17 -8.59 -4.12
C GLU A 105 8.05 -7.96 -2.72
N SER A 106 8.45 -8.69 -1.67
CA SER A 106 8.50 -8.18 -0.30
C SER A 106 9.45 -6.98 -0.19
N ASN A 107 10.61 -7.02 -0.84
CA ASN A 107 11.56 -5.89 -0.85
C ASN A 107 10.97 -4.66 -1.55
N SER A 108 10.28 -4.84 -2.68
CA SER A 108 9.59 -3.73 -3.35
C SER A 108 8.48 -3.13 -2.48
N ALA A 109 7.68 -3.97 -1.80
CA ALA A 109 6.64 -3.50 -0.90
C ALA A 109 7.21 -2.71 0.28
N MET A 110 8.34 -3.14 0.84
CA MET A 110 9.03 -2.40 1.91
C MET A 110 9.57 -1.05 1.42
N GLU A 111 10.07 -0.97 0.19
CA GLU A 111 10.54 0.28 -0.40
C GLU A 111 9.38 1.26 -0.64
N ASP A 112 8.24 0.77 -1.11
CA ASP A 112 7.02 1.59 -1.25
C ASP A 112 6.50 2.07 0.12
N GLN A 113 6.58 1.23 1.15
CA GLN A 113 6.25 1.63 2.52
C GLN A 113 7.21 2.74 3.02
N ARG A 114 8.50 2.67 2.71
CA ARG A 114 9.45 3.74 3.05
C ARG A 114 9.11 5.04 2.34
N ARG A 115 8.78 4.97 1.04
CA ARG A 115 8.37 6.15 0.26
C ARG A 115 7.12 6.80 0.82
N THR A 116 6.12 6.01 1.19
CA THR A 116 4.88 6.54 1.80
C THR A 116 5.15 7.16 3.16
N MET A 117 6.01 6.57 4.00
CA MET A 117 6.40 7.16 5.28
C MET A 117 7.16 8.49 5.12
N THR A 118 8.07 8.58 4.15
CA THR A 118 8.77 9.84 3.84
C THR A 118 7.79 10.92 3.38
N SER A 119 6.86 10.58 2.49
CA SER A 119 5.83 11.51 2.01
C SER A 119 4.89 11.94 3.13
N LEU A 120 4.48 11.04 4.03
CA LEU A 120 3.68 11.38 5.21
C LEU A 120 4.43 12.33 6.15
N HIS A 121 5.74 12.12 6.34
CA HIS A 121 6.54 13.01 7.16
C HIS A 121 6.64 14.42 6.54
N GLU A 122 6.81 14.51 5.23
CA GLU A 122 6.80 15.78 4.50
C GLU A 122 5.47 16.53 4.66
N VAL A 123 4.34 15.84 4.45
CA VAL A 123 3.00 16.41 4.65
C VAL A 123 2.78 16.86 6.10
N MET A 124 3.29 16.11 7.08
CA MET A 124 3.20 16.48 8.49
C MET A 124 3.97 17.79 8.76
N MET A 125 5.18 17.93 8.22
CA MET A 125 5.98 19.14 8.32
C MET A 125 5.28 20.34 7.66
N GLU A 126 4.72 20.15 6.47
CA GLU A 126 3.96 21.19 5.76
C GLU A 126 2.70 21.61 6.55
N THR A 127 2.00 20.63 7.15
CA THR A 127 0.82 20.90 7.98
C THR A 127 1.18 21.71 9.23
N ASP A 128 2.31 21.40 9.87
CA ASP A 128 2.81 22.14 11.02
C ASP A 128 3.24 23.57 10.63
N GLU A 129 3.86 23.74 9.47
CA GLU A 129 4.20 25.07 8.94
C GLU A 129 2.95 25.92 8.67
N ILE A 130 1.95 25.36 7.99
CA ILE A 130 0.67 26.04 7.73
C ILE A 130 -0.01 26.42 9.04
N ARG A 131 0.05 25.54 10.05
CA ARG A 131 -0.51 25.82 11.38
C ARG A 131 0.19 27.01 12.06
N LEU A 132 1.51 27.10 11.96
CA LEU A 132 2.29 28.23 12.49
C LEU A 132 1.95 29.53 11.76
N GLN A 133 1.86 29.50 10.43
CA GLN A 133 1.45 30.67 9.63
C GLN A 133 0.01 31.11 9.96
N ALA A 134 -0.91 30.18 10.13
CA ALA A 134 -2.29 30.47 10.55
C ALA A 134 -2.33 31.13 11.95
N GLN A 135 -1.47 30.68 12.88
CA GLN A 135 -1.37 31.29 14.20
C GLN A 135 -0.76 32.70 14.14
N GLU A 136 0.26 32.91 13.33
CA GLU A 136 0.89 34.22 13.14
C GLU A 136 -0.08 35.23 12.51
N THR A 137 -0.81 34.81 11.46
CA THR A 137 -1.83 35.64 10.82
C THR A 137 -3.00 35.95 11.75
N ALA A 138 -3.43 35.01 12.59
CA ALA A 138 -4.45 35.27 13.60
C ALA A 138 -3.95 36.27 14.67
N ALA A 139 -2.69 36.15 15.11
CA ALA A 139 -2.09 37.07 16.07
C ALA A 139 -1.92 38.48 15.48
N SER A 140 -1.50 38.61 14.23
CA SER A 140 -1.36 39.90 13.55
C SER A 140 -2.71 40.57 13.30
N GLN A 141 -3.73 39.82 12.89
CA GLN A 141 -5.09 40.33 12.76
C GLN A 141 -5.62 40.85 14.10
N LYS A 142 -5.39 40.10 15.19
CA LYS A 142 -5.78 40.56 16.53
C LYS A 142 -5.08 41.87 16.90
N ALA A 143 -3.77 42.00 16.65
CA ALA A 143 -3.04 43.23 16.91
C ALA A 143 -3.61 44.41 16.11
N ILE A 144 -3.96 44.21 14.84
CA ILE A 144 -4.59 45.24 13.99
C ILE A 144 -5.98 45.63 14.54
N MET A 145 -6.77 44.66 14.99
CA MET A 145 -8.07 44.93 15.62
C MET A 145 -7.90 45.74 16.91
N ASP A 146 -6.93 45.39 17.75
CA ASP A 146 -6.66 46.11 19.00
C ASP A 146 -6.19 47.56 18.71
N THR A 147 -5.31 47.76 17.72
CA THR A 147 -4.87 49.12 17.34
C THR A 147 -6.03 49.95 16.79
N THR A 148 -6.82 49.39 15.88
CA THR A 148 -7.98 50.10 15.29
C THR A 148 -9.03 50.44 16.33
N GLN A 149 -9.28 49.54 17.30
CA GLN A 149 -10.18 49.82 18.42
C GLN A 149 -9.66 50.97 19.29
N SER A 150 -8.36 50.98 19.59
CA SER A 150 -7.73 52.06 20.38
C SER A 150 -7.76 53.41 19.66
N ASP A 151 -7.55 53.42 18.34
CA ASP A 151 -7.61 54.64 17.52
C ASP A 151 -9.04 55.19 17.46
N LEU A 152 -10.04 54.32 17.31
CA LEU A 152 -11.45 54.72 17.34
C LEU A 152 -11.84 55.31 18.70
N GLN A 153 -11.40 54.70 19.80
CA GLN A 153 -11.64 55.23 21.15
C GLN A 153 -10.99 56.61 21.32
N ARG A 154 -9.74 56.77 20.88
CA ARG A 154 -9.03 58.04 20.92
C ARG A 154 -9.73 59.12 20.10
N LEU A 155 -10.16 58.82 18.88
CA LEU A 155 -10.91 59.77 18.04
C LEU A 155 -12.26 60.17 18.67
N LEU A 156 -12.94 59.25 19.35
CA LEU A 156 -14.16 59.56 20.09
C LEU A 156 -13.90 60.48 21.30
N GLU A 157 -12.79 60.26 22.01
CA GLU A 157 -12.38 61.13 23.12
C GLU A 157 -11.96 62.52 22.65
N GLU A 158 -11.18 62.61 21.57
CA GLU A 158 -10.78 63.88 20.94
C GLU A 158 -12.02 64.64 20.44
N ALA A 159 -12.97 63.95 19.81
CA ALA A 159 -14.24 64.55 19.39
C ALA A 159 -15.08 65.06 20.57
N ARG A 160 -15.07 64.36 21.72
CA ARG A 160 -15.72 64.83 22.96
C ARG A 160 -15.03 66.07 23.54
N HIS A 161 -13.70 66.09 23.57
CA HIS A 161 -12.93 67.25 24.04
C HIS A 161 -13.15 68.47 23.15
N ALA A 162 -13.13 68.30 21.83
CA ALA A 162 -13.41 69.37 20.87
C ALA A 162 -14.82 69.94 21.06
N ARG A 163 -15.82 69.09 21.35
CA ARG A 163 -17.18 69.54 21.69
C ARG A 163 -17.23 70.32 22.98
N ALA A 164 -16.59 69.84 24.05
CA ALA A 164 -16.53 70.54 25.33
C ALA A 164 -15.86 71.92 25.20
N GLN A 165 -14.77 72.02 24.43
CA GLN A 165 -14.12 73.30 24.11
C GLN A 165 -15.04 74.23 23.31
N GLY A 166 -15.75 73.69 22.31
CA GLY A 166 -16.74 74.46 21.54
C GLY A 166 -17.89 74.98 22.42
N GLU A 167 -18.34 74.20 23.40
CA GLU A 167 -19.33 74.64 24.39
C GLU A 167 -18.79 75.74 25.31
N ALA A 168 -17.54 75.62 25.77
CA ALA A 168 -16.90 76.66 26.58
C ALA A 168 -16.74 77.98 25.79
N ILE A 169 -16.29 77.91 24.53
CA ILE A 169 -16.20 79.07 23.63
C ILE A 169 -17.59 79.70 23.39
N ARG A 170 -18.64 78.89 23.24
CA ARG A 170 -20.01 79.40 23.11
C ARG A 170 -20.49 80.07 24.40
N ALA A 171 -20.14 79.53 25.57
CA ALA A 171 -20.48 80.10 26.87
C ALA A 171 -19.80 81.46 27.13
N LEU A 172 -18.65 81.73 26.50
CA LEU A 172 -18.00 83.05 26.50
C LEU A 172 -18.79 84.10 25.69
N GLY A 173 -19.63 83.69 24.73
CA GLY A 173 -20.40 84.58 23.87
C GLY A 173 -21.28 85.58 24.64
N PRO A 174 -22.15 85.13 25.57
CA PRO A 174 -22.93 86.02 26.43
C PRO A 174 -22.09 87.01 27.24
N SER A 175 -21.01 86.54 27.88
CA SER A 175 -20.13 87.42 28.67
C SER A 175 -19.47 88.50 27.81
N LEU A 176 -19.06 88.17 26.58
CA LEU A 176 -18.51 89.16 25.64
C LEU A 176 -19.58 90.17 25.17
N ALA A 177 -20.82 89.71 24.98
CA ALA A 177 -21.95 90.58 24.64
C ALA A 177 -22.28 91.56 25.79
N ASP A 178 -22.22 91.09 27.04
CA ASP A 178 -22.43 91.91 28.23
C ASP A 178 -21.32 92.97 28.38
N VAL A 179 -20.05 92.60 28.15
CA VAL A 179 -18.93 93.55 28.14
C VAL A 179 -19.11 94.62 27.04
N ALA A 180 -19.52 94.23 25.83
CA ALA A 180 -19.79 95.17 24.75
C ALA A 180 -20.97 96.11 25.06
N ALA A 181 -22.03 95.60 25.69
CA ALA A 181 -23.16 96.41 26.13
C ALA A 181 -22.75 97.41 27.21
N PHE A 182 -21.96 96.98 28.19
CA PHE A 182 -21.40 97.86 29.22
C PHE A 182 -20.48 98.93 28.63
N MET A 183 -19.58 98.56 27.71
CA MET A 183 -18.70 99.54 27.04
C MET A 183 -19.51 100.62 26.30
N TYR A 184 -20.58 100.21 25.61
CA TYR A 184 -21.51 101.14 24.95
C TYR A 184 -22.22 102.07 25.93
N GLU A 185 -22.66 101.54 27.08
CA GLU A 185 -23.31 102.32 28.13
C GLU A 185 -22.34 103.32 28.80
N VAL A 186 -21.11 102.91 29.06
CA VAL A 186 -20.05 103.79 29.58
C VAL A 186 -19.71 104.91 28.60
N GLU A 187 -19.64 104.62 27.29
CA GLU A 187 -19.44 105.63 26.25
C GLU A 187 -20.60 106.65 26.23
N LEU A 188 -21.83 106.20 26.52
CA LEU A 188 -23.00 107.07 26.64
C LEU A 188 -22.92 107.99 27.87
N LEU A 189 -22.41 107.49 29.00
CA LEU A 189 -22.35 108.21 30.27
C LEU A 189 -21.13 109.16 30.37
N MET A 190 -20.02 108.82 29.71
CA MET A 190 -18.82 109.64 29.65
C MET A 190 -18.51 110.01 28.20
N PRO A 191 -19.03 111.16 27.70
CA PRO A 191 -18.66 111.71 26.40
C PRO A 191 -17.25 112.31 26.48
N VAL A 192 -16.26 111.49 26.80
CA VAL A 192 -14.88 111.75 26.41
C VAL A 192 -14.91 111.85 24.89
N THR A 193 -14.08 112.70 24.29
CA THR A 193 -13.97 112.83 22.83
C THR A 193 -13.42 111.54 22.23
N SER A 194 -14.24 110.48 22.23
CA SER A 194 -13.92 109.16 21.72
C SER A 194 -13.66 109.32 20.23
N LYS A 195 -12.46 108.93 19.81
CA LYS A 195 -12.08 108.98 18.40
C LYS A 195 -13.03 108.05 17.66
N ALA A 196 -13.46 108.42 16.45
CA ALA A 196 -14.44 107.66 15.66
C ALA A 196 -14.13 106.14 15.57
N ASN A 197 -12.86 105.75 15.63
CA ASN A 197 -12.40 104.35 15.64
C ASN A 197 -12.79 103.52 16.88
N GLU A 198 -13.24 104.12 17.99
CA GLU A 198 -13.64 103.35 19.20
C GLU A 198 -15.04 102.74 19.08
N LYS A 199 -15.96 103.39 18.34
CA LYS A 199 -17.31 102.87 18.09
C LYS A 199 -17.27 101.57 17.29
N ASP A 200 -16.40 101.52 16.28
CA ASP A 200 -16.19 100.34 15.45
C ASP A 200 -15.75 99.13 16.28
N ARG A 201 -14.96 99.35 17.36
CA ARG A 201 -14.50 98.26 18.24
C ARG A 201 -15.63 97.63 19.05
N VAL A 202 -16.61 98.44 19.47
CA VAL A 202 -17.76 97.94 20.24
C VAL A 202 -18.70 97.13 19.35
N GLU A 203 -18.92 97.59 18.12
CA GLU A 203 -19.69 96.84 17.12
C GLU A 203 -18.97 95.56 16.69
N GLU A 204 -17.65 95.59 16.56
CA GLU A 204 -16.82 94.41 16.29
C GLU A 204 -16.98 93.37 17.41
N LEU A 205 -16.88 93.78 18.69
CA LEU A 205 -17.10 92.91 19.85
C LEU A 205 -18.49 92.29 19.86
N ARG A 206 -19.55 93.06 19.57
CA ARG A 206 -20.93 92.53 19.43
C ARG A 206 -21.03 91.51 18.30
N SER A 207 -20.40 91.79 17.16
CA SER A 207 -20.42 90.89 16.01
C SER A 207 -19.69 89.57 16.31
N VAL A 208 -18.58 89.63 17.04
CA VAL A 208 -17.82 88.45 17.48
C VAL A 208 -18.64 87.67 18.50
N ALA A 209 -19.23 88.32 19.49
CA ALA A 209 -20.10 87.66 20.47
C ALA A 209 -21.27 86.93 19.80
N PHE A 210 -21.93 87.57 18.84
CA PHE A 210 -23.03 86.99 18.07
C PHE A 210 -22.57 85.80 17.21
N ARG A 211 -21.39 85.89 16.57
CA ARG A 211 -20.82 84.77 15.81
C ARG A 211 -20.47 83.58 16.72
N LEU A 212 -19.91 83.84 17.91
CA LEU A 212 -19.60 82.80 18.89
C LEU A 212 -20.87 82.10 19.41
N GLN A 213 -21.94 82.85 19.63
CA GLN A 213 -23.22 82.30 20.07
C GLN A 213 -23.89 81.42 18.98
N ASN A 214 -23.73 81.81 17.72
CA ASN A 214 -24.31 81.13 16.56
C ASN A 214 -23.38 80.11 15.88
N LEU A 215 -22.26 79.72 16.51
CA LEU A 215 -21.43 78.65 15.98
C LEU A 215 -22.29 77.39 15.77
N PRO A 216 -22.33 76.84 14.54
CA PRO A 216 -23.23 75.74 14.20
C PRO A 216 -22.98 74.59 15.16
N ARG A 217 -24.05 74.18 15.85
CA ARG A 217 -24.00 73.03 16.77
C ARG A 217 -23.74 71.81 15.89
N GLN A 218 -22.50 71.36 15.87
CA GLN A 218 -22.07 70.29 14.99
C GLN A 218 -22.99 69.09 15.24
N PRO A 219 -23.83 68.70 14.25
CA PRO A 219 -24.89 67.73 14.49
C PRO A 219 -24.23 66.38 14.76
N VAL A 220 -24.59 65.78 15.90
CA VAL A 220 -24.26 64.39 16.19
C VAL A 220 -25.06 63.56 15.20
N ARG A 221 -24.43 63.11 14.10
CA ARG A 221 -25.00 62.05 13.28
C ARG A 221 -25.01 60.80 14.15
N GLN A 222 -26.20 60.46 14.64
CA GLN A 222 -26.52 59.19 15.28
C GLN A 222 -26.53 58.07 14.24
#